data_AF-A0A352IZ46-F1
#
_entry.id   AF-A0A352IZ46-F1
#
_cell.length_a   1.000
_cell.length_b   1.000
_cell.length_c   1.000
_cell.angle_alpha   90.00
_cell.angle_beta   90.00
_cell.angle_gamma   90.00
#
_symmetry.space_group_name_H-M   'P 1'
#
loop_
_entity.id
_entity.type
_entity.pdbx_description
1 polymer ?
#
loop_
_entity_poly.entity_id
_entity_poly.type
_entity_poly.pdbx_seq_one_letter_code
_entity_poly.pdbx_strand_id
1 'polypeptide(L)'
;IAFTAGDQQETDALLEAGCDGVLNKPIDQSHLTALLDRLLGTGPVFAADTGEDAEIAHLVAQFLDGLAARRTRMDAALADADREAMKTEAHQIKGTAGAMGYPLMTRQAGILEELLKVTEPDWERVRSELKELGEMIDRALAAAKTPG
;
A
#
# COMPACT_ATOMS: atom_id res chain seq x y z
N ILE A 1 -20.55 12.37 2.45
CA ILE A 1 -19.17 12.90 2.32
C ILE A 1 -19.11 13.69 1.02
N ALA A 2 -18.94 15.01 1.09
CA ALA A 2 -18.89 15.87 -0.10
C ALA A 2 -17.42 16.19 -0.46
N PHE A 3 -17.13 16.32 -1.75
CA PHE A 3 -15.78 16.53 -2.26
C PHE A 3 -15.81 17.71 -3.23
N THR A 4 -15.32 18.87 -2.80
CA THR A 4 -15.19 20.06 -3.64
C THR A 4 -13.82 20.69 -3.45
N ALA A 5 -13.23 21.14 -4.56
CA ALA A 5 -12.05 21.98 -4.59
C ALA A 5 -12.52 23.44 -4.57
N GLY A 6 -12.72 24.00 -3.38
CA GLY A 6 -13.30 25.33 -3.18
C GLY A 6 -12.72 26.03 -1.95
N ASP A 7 -12.60 27.35 -2.05
CA ASP A 7 -11.81 28.25 -1.21
C ASP A 7 -12.24 28.29 0.27
N GLN A 8 -11.32 28.75 1.13
CA GLN A 8 -11.33 28.60 2.59
C GLN A 8 -12.59 29.10 3.32
N GLN A 9 -13.40 29.95 2.68
CA GLN A 9 -14.67 30.46 3.22
C GLN A 9 -15.85 29.48 3.16
N GLU A 10 -15.80 28.43 2.34
CA GLU A 10 -16.88 27.42 2.26
C GLU A 10 -16.79 26.41 3.43
N THR A 11 -15.65 26.38 4.13
CA THR A 11 -15.34 25.49 5.25
C THR A 11 -16.14 25.80 6.51
N ASP A 12 -16.41 27.08 6.78
CA ASP A 12 -17.08 27.50 8.03
C ASP A 12 -18.57 27.11 8.04
N ALA A 13 -19.21 27.00 6.87
CA ALA A 13 -20.60 26.56 6.75
C ALA A 13 -20.78 25.05 6.98
N LEU A 14 -19.72 24.25 6.84
CA LEU A 14 -19.76 22.79 7.01
C LEU A 14 -19.58 22.34 8.46
N LEU A 15 -19.08 23.22 9.34
CA LEU A 15 -18.84 22.94 10.76
C LEU A 15 -20.13 22.99 11.60
N GLU A 16 -21.13 23.78 11.21
CA GLU A 16 -22.43 23.85 11.90
C GLU A 16 -23.33 22.62 11.67
N ALA A 17 -22.99 21.74 10.73
CA ALA A 17 -23.82 20.57 10.38
C ALA A 17 -23.46 19.28 11.16
N GLY A 18 -22.57 19.33 12.15
CA GLY A 18 -22.19 18.14 12.94
C GLY A 18 -21.23 17.19 12.22
N CYS A 19 -20.26 17.74 11.49
CA CYS A 19 -19.17 16.96 10.90
C CYS A 19 -17.92 17.03 11.79
N ASP A 20 -17.54 15.90 12.42
CA ASP A 20 -16.40 15.77 13.32
C ASP A 20 -15.03 15.63 12.60
N GLY A 21 -14.69 16.61 11.76
CA GLY A 21 -13.29 16.89 11.41
C GLY A 21 -12.91 16.73 9.94
N VAL A 22 -11.94 17.54 9.54
CA VAL A 22 -11.37 17.60 8.19
C VAL A 22 -10.05 16.82 8.16
N LEU A 23 -9.93 15.84 7.26
CA LEU A 23 -8.67 15.16 6.95
C LEU A 23 -8.00 15.87 5.77
N ASN A 24 -6.84 16.50 6.01
CA ASN A 24 -6.02 17.06 4.94
C ASN A 24 -4.99 16.04 4.42
N LYS A 25 -4.58 16.19 3.15
CA LYS A 25 -3.67 15.27 2.45
C LYS A 25 -2.18 15.51 2.82
N PRO A 26 -1.32 14.48 2.73
CA PRO A 26 -1.66 13.08 2.49
C PRO A 26 -2.19 12.43 3.77
N ILE A 27 -3.17 11.53 3.60
CA ILE A 27 -3.85 10.85 4.71
C ILE A 27 -2.85 9.91 5.39
N ASP A 28 -2.41 10.29 6.59
CA ASP A 28 -1.60 9.45 7.46
C ASP A 28 -2.50 8.31 7.99
N GLN A 29 -2.28 7.09 7.50
CA GLN A 29 -3.05 5.90 7.92
C GLN A 29 -3.01 5.70 9.44
N SER A 30 -1.91 6.07 10.10
CA SER A 30 -1.77 5.97 11.55
C SER A 30 -2.78 6.88 12.26
N HIS A 31 -3.00 8.07 11.70
CA HIS A 31 -3.98 9.03 12.22
C HIS A 31 -5.41 8.62 11.90
N LEU A 32 -5.63 8.00 10.73
CA LEU A 32 -6.94 7.43 10.37
C LEU A 32 -7.32 6.27 11.30
N THR A 33 -6.40 5.32 11.57
CA THR A 33 -6.64 4.20 12.49
C THR A 33 -6.89 4.70 13.90
N ALA A 34 -6.11 5.66 14.40
CA ALA A 34 -6.32 6.23 15.73
C ALA A 34 -7.67 6.98 15.86
N LEU A 35 -8.12 7.64 14.80
CA LEU A 35 -9.44 8.29 14.77
C LEU A 35 -10.57 7.27 14.69
N LEU A 36 -10.42 6.21 13.92
CA LEU A 36 -11.39 5.11 13.82
C LEU A 36 -11.51 4.37 15.15
N ASP A 37 -10.40 4.03 15.81
CA ASP A 37 -10.41 3.39 17.13
C ASP A 37 -11.09 4.26 18.19
N ARG A 38 -10.84 5.57 18.14
CA ARG A 38 -11.46 6.54 19.04
C ARG A 38 -12.96 6.72 18.80
N LEU A 39 -13.41 6.73 17.53
CA LEU A 39 -14.83 6.89 17.20
C LEU A 39 -15.62 5.60 17.39
N LEU A 40 -15.03 4.44 17.12
CA LEU A 40 -15.71 3.15 17.11
C LEU A 40 -15.74 2.47 18.48
N GLY A 41 -15.03 2.98 19.49
CA GLY A 41 -15.14 2.55 20.89
C GLY A 41 -15.07 1.03 21.05
N THR A 42 -13.87 0.46 20.91
CA THR A 42 -13.64 -0.99 20.85
C THR A 42 -14.05 -1.73 22.13
N GLY A 43 -15.28 -2.24 22.14
CA GLY A 43 -15.63 -3.51 22.79
C GLY A 43 -15.19 -4.71 21.93
N PRO A 44 -15.23 -5.96 22.48
CA PRO A 44 -14.71 -7.14 21.79
C PRO A 44 -15.39 -7.32 20.43
N VAL A 45 -14.58 -7.35 19.39
CA VAL A 45 -14.98 -7.51 17.99
C VAL A 45 -15.72 -8.84 17.86
N PHE A 46 -17.05 -8.77 17.67
CA PHE A 46 -17.86 -9.93 17.34
C PHE A 46 -17.38 -10.51 16.01
N ALA A 47 -17.34 -11.84 15.96
CA ALA A 47 -16.80 -12.65 14.88
C ALA A 47 -17.25 -12.17 13.48
N ALA A 48 -16.24 -12.01 12.64
CA ALA A 48 -16.32 -11.85 11.19
C ALA A 48 -17.17 -12.96 10.57
N ASP A 49 -18.35 -12.60 10.06
CA ASP A 49 -19.14 -13.42 9.13
C ASP A 49 -20.00 -12.49 8.26
N THR A 50 -19.35 -11.70 7.40
CA THR A 50 -20.02 -11.00 6.30
C THR A 50 -19.31 -11.34 5.00
N GLY A 51 -20.07 -11.45 3.90
CA GLY A 51 -19.50 -11.74 2.57
C GLY A 51 -18.45 -10.72 2.08
N GLU A 52 -18.39 -9.55 2.72
CA GLU A 52 -17.37 -8.52 2.47
C GLU A 52 -15.97 -9.01 2.88
N ASP A 53 -15.83 -9.75 3.98
CA ASP A 53 -14.55 -10.32 4.40
C ASP A 53 -14.03 -11.36 3.41
N ALA A 54 -14.94 -12.14 2.80
CA ALA A 54 -14.61 -13.12 1.77
C ALA A 54 -14.17 -12.47 0.45
N GLU A 55 -14.79 -11.35 0.07
CA GLU A 55 -14.39 -10.58 -1.13
C GLU A 55 -13.02 -9.93 -0.94
N ILE A 56 -12.76 -9.33 0.23
CA ILE A 56 -11.45 -8.77 0.58
C ILE A 56 -10.38 -9.87 0.59
N ALA A 57 -10.67 -11.04 1.19
CA ALA A 57 -9.76 -12.17 1.18
C ALA A 57 -9.44 -12.65 -0.24
N HIS A 58 -10.42 -12.65 -1.15
CA HIS A 58 -10.22 -13.00 -2.55
C HIS A 58 -9.29 -12.00 -3.27
N LEU A 59 -9.48 -10.70 -3.04
CA LEU A 59 -8.62 -9.65 -3.62
C LEU A 59 -7.16 -9.78 -3.12
N VAL A 60 -6.98 -10.04 -1.82
CA VAL A 60 -5.65 -10.26 -1.24
C VAL A 60 -4.99 -11.50 -1.86
N ALA A 61 -5.74 -12.60 -2.05
CA ALA A 61 -5.21 -13.80 -2.68
C ALA A 61 -4.77 -13.55 -4.14
N GLN A 62 -5.56 -12.83 -4.94
CA GLN A 62 -5.20 -12.44 -6.31
C GLN A 62 -3.95 -11.55 -6.34
N PHE A 63 -3.84 -10.59 -5.41
CA PHE A 63 -2.66 -9.75 -5.29
C PHE A 63 -1.40 -10.57 -5.00
N LEU A 64 -1.48 -11.50 -4.04
CA LEU A 64 -0.36 -12.35 -3.64
C LEU A 64 0.09 -13.30 -4.78
N ASP A 65 -0.84 -13.88 -5.52
CA ASP A 65 -0.51 -14.69 -6.70
C ASP A 65 0.27 -13.87 -7.75
N GLY A 66 -0.19 -12.65 -8.01
CA GLY A 66 0.53 -11.71 -8.87
C GLY A 66 1.91 -11.31 -8.33
N LEU A 67 2.07 -11.21 -7.00
CA LEU A 67 3.29 -10.72 -6.36
C LEU A 67 4.49 -11.64 -6.58
N ALA A 68 4.28 -12.96 -6.62
CA ALA A 68 5.34 -13.94 -6.91
C ALA A 68 5.88 -13.79 -8.34
N ALA A 69 4.98 -13.61 -9.32
CA ALA A 69 5.37 -13.36 -10.70
C ALA A 69 6.14 -12.03 -10.85
N ARG A 70 5.70 -10.99 -10.13
CA ARG A 70 6.37 -9.67 -10.12
C ARG A 70 7.78 -9.74 -9.58
N ARG A 71 7.99 -10.43 -8.45
CA ARG A 71 9.33 -10.66 -7.88
C ARG A 71 10.27 -11.26 -8.91
N THR A 72 9.81 -12.30 -9.61
CA THR A 72 10.59 -12.95 -10.67
C THR A 72 10.94 -11.99 -11.82
N ARG A 73 10.00 -11.13 -12.24
CA ARG A 73 10.26 -10.11 -13.28
C ARG A 73 11.24 -9.04 -12.81
N MET A 74 11.19 -8.63 -11.54
CA MET A 74 12.15 -7.68 -10.97
C MET A 74 13.55 -8.30 -10.89
N ASP A 75 13.68 -9.56 -10.49
CA ASP A 75 14.96 -10.27 -10.47
C ASP A 75 15.58 -10.34 -11.89
N ALA A 76 14.77 -10.62 -12.91
CA ALA A 76 15.20 -10.60 -14.32
C ALA A 76 15.60 -9.18 -14.78
N ALA A 77 14.79 -8.17 -14.46
CA ALA A 77 15.10 -6.77 -14.78
C ALA A 77 16.40 -6.31 -14.12
N LEU A 78 16.73 -6.80 -12.92
CA LEU A 78 18.01 -6.53 -12.27
C LEU A 78 19.17 -7.20 -13.01
N ALA A 79 19.00 -8.44 -13.48
CA ALA A 79 20.03 -9.18 -14.21
C ALA A 79 20.34 -8.54 -15.57
N ASP A 80 19.31 -8.05 -16.27
CA ASP A 80 19.42 -7.41 -17.58
C ASP A 80 19.68 -5.90 -17.50
N ALA A 81 19.76 -5.34 -16.28
CA ALA A 81 19.82 -3.90 -16.03
C ALA A 81 18.69 -3.10 -16.72
N ASP A 82 17.51 -3.71 -16.84
CA ASP A 82 16.33 -3.09 -17.43
C ASP A 82 15.64 -2.17 -16.42
N ARG A 83 16.06 -0.90 -16.45
CA ARG A 83 15.55 0.16 -15.57
C ARG A 83 14.04 0.38 -15.74
N GLU A 84 13.52 0.34 -16.97
CA GLU A 84 12.11 0.64 -17.24
C GLU A 84 11.20 -0.49 -16.77
N ALA A 85 11.59 -1.75 -16.99
CA ALA A 85 10.90 -2.90 -16.42
C ALA A 85 10.90 -2.86 -14.89
N MET A 86 12.06 -2.64 -14.26
CA MET A 86 12.17 -2.55 -12.80
C MET A 86 11.26 -1.45 -12.23
N LYS A 87 11.26 -0.26 -12.85
CA LYS A 87 10.43 0.88 -12.43
C LYS A 87 8.95 0.56 -12.54
N THR A 88 8.56 -0.09 -13.63
CA THR A 88 7.17 -0.50 -13.88
C THR A 88 6.66 -1.46 -12.82
N GLU A 89 7.46 -2.47 -12.44
CA GLU A 89 7.08 -3.41 -11.39
C GLU A 89 7.03 -2.75 -10.01
N ALA A 90 8.02 -1.92 -9.68
CA ALA A 90 8.03 -1.16 -8.43
C ALA A 90 6.79 -0.27 -8.28
N HIS A 91 6.42 0.45 -9.36
CA HIS A 91 5.23 1.30 -9.39
C HIS A 91 3.95 0.49 -9.14
N GLN A 92 3.82 -0.67 -9.79
CA GLN A 92 2.63 -1.53 -9.64
C GLN A 92 2.52 -2.12 -8.23
N ILE A 93 3.64 -2.55 -7.63
CA ILE A 93 3.65 -3.03 -6.24
C ILE A 93 3.26 -1.88 -5.31
N LYS A 94 3.85 -0.69 -5.46
CA LYS A 94 3.50 0.50 -4.66
C LYS A 94 2.00 0.82 -4.75
N GLY A 95 1.42 0.77 -5.95
CA GLY A 95 0.01 1.10 -6.17
C GLY A 95 -0.97 0.08 -5.59
N THR A 96 -0.59 -1.19 -5.52
CA THR A 96 -1.49 -2.29 -5.11
C THR A 96 -1.28 -2.73 -3.65
N ALA A 97 -0.03 -2.78 -3.17
CA ALA A 97 0.32 -3.22 -1.83
C ALA A 97 -0.35 -2.37 -0.73
N GLY A 98 -0.53 -1.07 -0.96
CA GLY A 98 -1.15 -0.17 0.01
C GLY A 98 -2.63 -0.47 0.24
N ALA A 99 -3.36 -0.78 -0.82
CA ALA A 99 -4.78 -1.15 -0.75
C ALA A 99 -4.98 -2.52 -0.09
N MET A 100 -3.98 -3.40 -0.17
CA MET A 100 -4.02 -4.77 0.35
C MET A 100 -3.46 -4.87 1.79
N GLY A 101 -3.17 -3.75 2.45
CA GLY A 101 -2.72 -3.75 3.85
C GLY A 101 -1.21 -3.93 4.06
N TYR A 102 -0.38 -3.66 3.04
CA TYR A 102 1.09 -3.77 3.12
C TYR A 102 1.80 -2.40 3.03
N PRO A 103 1.63 -1.49 4.00
CA PRO A 103 2.17 -0.13 3.93
C PRO A 103 3.71 -0.09 3.88
N LEU A 104 4.39 -1.03 4.54
CA LEU A 104 5.86 -1.12 4.50
C LEU A 104 6.36 -1.53 3.10
N MET A 105 5.68 -2.48 2.46
CA MET A 105 6.00 -2.90 1.09
C MET A 105 5.77 -1.76 0.09
N THR A 106 4.71 -0.98 0.28
CA THR A 106 4.45 0.24 -0.51
C THR A 106 5.58 1.25 -0.38
N ARG A 107 6.08 1.50 0.83
CA ARG A 107 7.21 2.42 1.03
C ARG A 107 8.48 1.89 0.38
N GLN A 108 8.78 0.61 0.55
CA GLN A 108 9.97 -0.03 -0.02
C GLN A 108 9.96 0.03 -1.55
N ALA A 109 8.82 -0.27 -2.18
CA ALA A 109 8.64 -0.13 -3.62
C ALA A 109 8.78 1.33 -4.08
N GLY A 110 8.35 2.29 -3.26
CA GLY A 110 8.57 3.72 -3.49
C GLY A 110 10.05 4.11 -3.49
N ILE A 111 10.85 3.59 -2.55
CA ILE A 111 12.31 3.83 -2.52
C ILE A 111 12.95 3.32 -3.82
N LEU A 112 12.58 2.12 -4.25
CA LEU A 112 13.08 1.54 -5.50
C LEU A 112 12.70 2.41 -6.71
N GLU A 113 11.45 2.88 -6.77
CA GLU A 113 10.97 3.78 -7.83
C GLU A 113 11.77 5.09 -7.89
N GLU A 114 12.07 5.70 -6.73
CA GLU A 114 12.89 6.92 -6.65
C GLU A 114 14.31 6.71 -7.19
N LEU A 115 14.95 5.58 -6.84
CA LEU A 115 16.29 5.24 -7.35
C LEU A 115 16.32 5.10 -8.88
N LEU A 116 15.20 4.69 -9.49
CA LEU A 116 15.09 4.43 -10.92
C LEU A 116 14.63 5.64 -11.75
N LYS A 117 14.44 6.82 -11.11
CA LYS A 117 14.08 8.07 -11.81
C LYS A 117 15.23 8.64 -12.63
N VAL A 118 16.46 8.38 -12.23
CA VAL A 118 17.65 8.81 -12.97
C VAL A 118 17.96 7.85 -14.11
N THR A 119 18.61 8.33 -15.18
CA THR A 119 18.92 7.53 -16.36
C THR A 119 19.89 6.38 -16.04
N GLU A 120 20.87 6.64 -15.17
CA GLU A 120 21.86 5.69 -14.70
C GLU A 120 21.73 5.53 -13.18
N PRO A 121 20.92 4.57 -12.71
CA PRO A 121 20.75 4.33 -11.28
C PRO A 121 21.97 3.63 -10.69
N ASP A 122 22.18 3.83 -9.39
CA ASP A 122 23.12 3.03 -8.62
C ASP A 122 22.57 1.60 -8.47
N TRP A 123 23.02 0.71 -9.35
CA TRP A 123 22.56 -0.68 -9.40
C TRP A 123 22.94 -1.50 -8.16
N GLU A 124 23.99 -1.11 -7.43
CA GLU A 124 24.33 -1.74 -6.16
C GLU A 124 23.26 -1.42 -5.11
N ARG A 125 22.88 -0.14 -5.04
CA ARG A 125 21.80 0.31 -4.17
C ARG A 125 20.45 -0.27 -4.58
N VAL A 126 20.11 -0.28 -5.87
CA VAL A 126 18.87 -0.90 -6.38
C VAL A 126 18.82 -2.38 -6.00
N ARG A 127 19.93 -3.12 -6.10
CA ARG A 127 20.01 -4.52 -5.66
C ARG A 127 19.73 -4.68 -4.17
N SER A 128 20.29 -3.81 -3.33
CA SER A 128 20.07 -3.84 -1.88
C SER A 128 18.59 -3.62 -1.55
N GLU A 129 17.98 -2.57 -2.10
CA GLU A 129 16.58 -2.24 -1.85
C GLU A 129 15.62 -3.27 -2.43
N LEU A 130 15.97 -3.88 -3.58
CA LEU A 130 15.21 -4.98 -4.17
C LEU A 130 15.25 -6.21 -3.28
N LYS A 131 16.40 -6.52 -2.67
CA LYS A 131 16.51 -7.64 -1.73
C LYS A 131 15.58 -7.45 -0.54
N GLU A 132 15.55 -6.26 0.05
CA GLU A 132 14.63 -5.94 1.14
C GLU A 132 13.16 -6.08 0.72
N LEU A 133 12.80 -5.60 -0.48
CA LEU A 133 11.46 -5.78 -1.04
C LEU A 133 11.13 -7.26 -1.24
N GLY A 134 12.07 -8.04 -1.78
CA GLY A 134 11.95 -9.47 -1.99
C GLY A 134 11.70 -10.24 -0.69
N GLU A 135 12.39 -9.89 0.40
CA GLU A 135 12.17 -10.47 1.72
C GLU A 135 10.77 -10.13 2.29
N MET A 136 10.24 -8.94 2.01
CA MET A 136 8.86 -8.59 2.37
C MET A 136 7.84 -9.41 1.57
N ILE A 137 8.07 -9.59 0.27
CA ILE A 137 7.24 -10.42 -0.60
C ILE A 137 7.24 -11.87 -0.12
N ASP A 138 8.41 -12.44 0.16
CA ASP A 138 8.54 -13.83 0.60
C ASP A 138 7.79 -14.08 1.93
N ARG A 139 7.88 -13.13 2.87
CA ARG A 139 7.11 -13.19 4.12
C ARG A 139 5.61 -13.13 3.89
N ALA A 140 5.14 -12.26 3.01
CA ALA A 140 3.72 -12.15 2.68
C ALA A 140 3.19 -13.45 2.03
N LEU A 141 3.95 -14.03 1.10
CA LEU A 141 3.62 -15.30 0.45
C LEU A 141 3.63 -16.49 1.41
N ALA A 142 4.57 -16.51 2.37
CA ALA A 142 4.65 -17.56 3.38
C ALA A 142 3.47 -17.50 4.37
N ALA A 143 3.09 -16.29 4.80
CA ALA A 143 1.95 -16.08 5.69
C ALA A 143 0.65 -16.59 5.06
N ALA A 144 0.44 -16.36 3.75
CA ALA A 144 -0.75 -16.83 3.05
C ALA A 144 -0.82 -18.35 2.83
N LYS A 145 0.31 -19.06 2.86
CA LYS A 145 0.38 -20.52 2.75
C LYS A 145 0.17 -21.26 4.07
N THR A 146 0.16 -20.54 5.19
CA THR A 146 -0.05 -21.11 6.51
C THR A 146 -1.49 -20.83 6.92
N PRO A 147 -2.47 -21.69 6.58
CA PRO A 147 -3.80 -21.56 7.16
C PRO A 147 -3.66 -21.77 8.68
N GLY A 148 -4.05 -20.76 9.44
CA GLY A 148 -4.27 -20.88 10.88
C GLY A 148 -5.45 -21.78 11.19
#